data_AF-A0A1G4QF69-F1
#
_entry.id   AF-A0A1G4QF69-F1
#
_cell.length_a   1.000
_cell.length_b   1.000
_cell.length_c   1.000
_cell.angle_alpha   90.00
_cell.angle_beta   90.00
_cell.angle_gamma   90.00
#
_symmetry.space_group_name_H-M   'P 1'
#
loop_
_entity.id
_entity.type
_entity.pdbx_description
1 polymer ?
#
loop_
_entity_poly.entity_id
_entity_poly.type
_entity_poly.pdbx_seq_one_letter_code
_entity_poly.pdbx_strand_id
1 'polypeptide(L)'
;MNNLAYRTYNIESIKNEFLNIGFSEEAIDFVFLHNDNYSFEYLKEKIIDVEKTLRKDISNLDTKIDNVEKNLNYKIDSLNTKIDSVNTKIDFVEKNLQKDLFILNAKIDNEVKNLRKDLNMGNRLIHFMILTAAILGPILNALFMKYLQFIK
;
A
#
# COMPACT_ATOMS: atom_id res chain seq x y z
N MET A 1 -74.40 24.41 40.38
CA MET A 1 -73.18 23.59 40.46
C MET A 1 -72.05 24.44 39.88
N ASN A 2 -71.11 24.86 40.72
CA ASN A 2 -70.04 25.78 40.32
C ASN A 2 -69.04 25.05 39.42
N ASN A 3 -68.72 25.67 38.28
CA ASN A 3 -67.79 25.20 37.27
C ASN A 3 -66.36 25.29 37.82
N LEU A 4 -65.75 24.17 38.21
CA LEU A 4 -64.32 24.13 38.53
C LEU A 4 -63.52 24.17 37.23
N ALA A 5 -63.08 25.36 36.84
CA ALA A 5 -62.05 25.51 35.83
C ALA A 5 -60.74 24.88 36.37
N TYR A 6 -60.32 23.76 35.78
CA TYR A 6 -59.02 23.18 36.05
C TYR A 6 -57.94 24.15 35.57
N ARG A 7 -57.30 24.86 36.51
CA ARG A 7 -56.08 25.61 36.24
C ARG A 7 -54.92 24.62 36.23
N THR A 8 -54.18 24.57 35.14
CA THR A 8 -52.89 23.90 35.08
C THR A 8 -51.86 24.81 35.75
N TYR A 9 -51.46 24.46 36.97
CA TYR A 9 -50.40 25.15 37.70
C TYR A 9 -49.06 24.47 37.42
N ASN A 10 -48.07 25.22 36.93
CA ASN A 10 -46.68 24.74 36.92
C ASN A 10 -46.04 24.98 38.29
N ILE A 11 -44.95 24.25 38.59
CA ILE A 11 -44.24 24.32 39.89
C ILE A 11 -43.89 25.77 40.26
N GLU A 12 -43.47 26.56 39.28
CA GLU A 12 -43.14 27.98 39.45
C GLU A 12 -44.35 28.81 39.90
N SER A 13 -45.53 28.60 39.31
CA SER A 13 -46.76 29.30 39.72
C SER A 13 -47.21 28.90 41.12
N ILE A 14 -47.01 27.63 41.49
CA ILE A 14 -47.33 27.11 42.82
C ILE A 14 -46.38 27.72 43.87
N LYS A 15 -45.07 27.78 43.59
CA LYS A 15 -44.08 28.48 44.44
C LYS A 15 -44.49 29.93 44.67
N ASN A 16 -44.84 30.65 43.61
CA ASN A 16 -45.27 32.05 43.69
C ASN A 16 -46.56 32.23 44.51
N GLU A 17 -47.52 31.30 44.41
CA GLU A 17 -48.74 31.35 45.22
C GLU A 17 -48.45 31.11 46.71
N PHE A 18 -47.58 30.17 47.05
CA PHE A 18 -47.15 29.94 48.44
C PHE A 18 -46.41 31.14 49.04
N LEU A 19 -45.54 31.80 48.26
CA LEU A 19 -44.90 33.05 48.68
C LEU A 19 -45.94 34.15 48.95
N ASN A 20 -46.93 34.31 48.06
CA ASN A 20 -47.96 35.34 48.16
C ASN A 20 -48.89 35.16 49.38
N ILE A 21 -49.09 33.94 49.86
CA ILE A 21 -49.89 33.66 51.06
C ILE A 21 -49.04 33.62 52.35
N GLY A 22 -47.74 33.94 52.26
CA GLY A 22 -46.87 34.23 53.42
C GLY A 22 -45.97 33.08 53.89
N PHE A 23 -45.79 32.02 53.10
CA PHE A 23 -44.75 31.01 53.40
C PHE A 23 -43.35 31.56 53.09
N SER A 24 -42.36 31.18 53.91
CA SER A 24 -40.96 31.51 53.63
C SER A 24 -40.40 30.64 52.50
N GLU A 25 -39.40 31.15 51.80
CA GLU A 25 -38.76 30.45 50.68
C GLU A 25 -38.17 29.10 51.13
N GLU A 26 -37.63 29.03 52.35
CA GLU A 26 -37.07 27.80 52.93
C GLU A 26 -38.14 26.74 53.23
N ALA A 27 -39.32 27.15 53.70
CA ALA A 27 -40.43 26.23 53.98
C ALA A 27 -41.03 25.67 52.68
N ILE A 28 -41.13 26.51 51.66
CA ILE A 28 -41.55 26.12 50.32
C ILE A 28 -40.54 25.12 49.74
N ASP A 29 -39.25 25.48 49.76
CA ASP A 29 -38.19 24.60 49.28
C ASP A 29 -38.16 23.28 50.03
N PHE A 30 -38.35 23.25 51.36
CA PHE A 30 -38.45 22.00 52.13
C PHE A 30 -39.59 21.09 51.64
N VAL A 31 -40.79 21.64 51.43
CA VAL A 31 -41.97 20.88 50.96
C VAL A 31 -41.76 20.38 49.52
N PHE A 32 -41.20 21.23 48.65
CA PHE A 32 -40.89 20.82 47.28
C PHE A 32 -39.76 19.79 47.24
N LEU A 33 -38.72 19.92 48.06
CA LEU A 33 -37.61 18.96 48.13
C LEU A 33 -38.08 17.56 48.56
N HIS A 34 -39.06 17.48 49.47
CA HIS A 34 -39.66 16.23 49.94
C HIS A 34 -40.86 15.77 49.08
N ASN A 35 -41.22 16.54 48.06
CA ASN A 35 -42.21 16.14 47.08
C ASN A 35 -41.52 15.31 46.00
N ASP A 36 -41.83 14.01 45.94
CA ASP A 36 -41.29 13.08 44.94
C ASP A 36 -41.45 13.60 43.50
N ASN A 37 -42.50 14.40 43.23
CA ASN A 37 -42.78 14.98 41.93
C ASN A 37 -41.79 16.09 41.54
N TYR A 38 -41.30 16.89 42.49
CA TYR A 38 -40.30 17.93 42.23
C TYR A 38 -38.92 17.32 41.96
N SER A 39 -38.51 16.34 42.78
CA SER A 39 -37.26 15.61 42.59
C SER A 39 -37.24 14.86 41.25
N PHE A 40 -38.39 14.30 40.85
CA PHE A 40 -38.56 13.67 39.54
C PHE A 40 -38.39 14.67 38.37
N GLU A 41 -39.07 15.82 38.41
CA GLU A 41 -38.97 16.81 37.33
C GLU A 41 -37.55 17.42 37.23
N TYR A 42 -36.89 17.68 38.37
CA TYR A 42 -35.50 18.13 38.37
C TYR A 42 -34.55 17.08 37.76
N LEU A 43 -34.69 15.81 38.15
CA LEU A 43 -33.87 14.73 37.60
C LEU A 43 -34.11 14.54 36.10
N LYS A 44 -35.37 14.65 35.66
CA LYS A 44 -35.76 14.59 34.24
C LYS A 44 -35.08 15.68 33.42
N GLU A 45 -35.08 16.92 33.88
CA GLU A 45 -34.36 18.02 33.21
C GLU A 45 -32.85 17.73 33.12
N LYS A 46 -32.22 17.24 34.20
CA LYS A 46 -30.80 16.84 34.18
C LYS A 46 -30.52 15.71 33.18
N ILE A 47 -31.41 14.74 33.07
CA ILE A 47 -31.30 13.65 32.09
C ILE A 47 -31.40 14.19 30.66
N ILE A 48 -32.32 15.12 30.39
CA ILE A 48 -32.47 15.77 29.08
C ILE A 48 -31.19 16.55 28.70
N ASP A 49 -30.61 17.29 29.63
CA ASP A 49 -29.36 18.03 29.40
C ASP A 49 -28.18 17.09 29.08
N VAL A 50 -28.04 16.00 29.84
CA VAL A 50 -27.04 14.96 29.58
C VAL A 50 -27.27 14.31 28.22
N GLU A 51 -28.50 13.94 27.91
CA GLU A 51 -28.87 13.35 26.61
C GLU A 51 -28.52 14.29 25.45
N LYS A 52 -28.85 15.58 25.57
CA LYS A 52 -28.54 16.59 24.56
C LYS A 52 -27.03 16.75 24.35
N THR A 53 -26.25 16.71 25.43
CA THR A 53 -24.79 16.78 25.37
C THR A 53 -24.20 15.55 24.70
N LEU A 54 -24.64 14.35 25.10
CA LEU A 54 -24.21 13.08 24.50
C LEU A 54 -24.55 13.01 23.01
N ARG A 55 -25.76 13.41 22.60
CA ARG A 55 -26.14 13.46 21.18
C ARG A 55 -25.22 14.37 20.36
N LYS A 56 -24.84 15.53 20.93
CA LYS A 56 -23.90 16.45 20.28
C LYS A 56 -22.50 15.85 20.17
N ASP A 57 -22.02 15.20 21.23
CA ASP A 57 -20.70 14.56 21.22
C ASP A 57 -20.63 13.39 20.24
N ILE A 58 -21.69 12.57 20.17
CA ILE A 58 -21.81 11.49 19.17
C ILE A 58 -21.77 12.07 17.76
N SER A 59 -22.58 13.10 17.46
CA SER A 59 -22.57 13.73 16.13
C SER A 59 -21.20 14.32 15.75
N ASN A 60 -20.48 14.90 16.72
CA ASN A 60 -19.12 15.38 16.52
C ASN A 60 -18.13 14.23 16.26
N LEU A 61 -18.29 13.10 16.96
CA LEU A 61 -17.48 11.90 16.74
C LEU A 61 -17.75 11.28 15.37
N ASP A 62 -19.01 11.16 14.95
CA ASP A 62 -19.39 10.68 13.62
C ASP A 62 -18.72 11.53 12.54
N THR A 63 -18.80 12.86 12.65
CA THR A 63 -18.13 13.78 11.73
C THR A 63 -16.61 13.59 11.71
N LYS A 64 -15.99 13.32 12.86
CA LYS A 64 -14.53 13.04 12.93
C LYS A 64 -14.18 11.71 12.28
N ILE A 65 -14.99 10.68 12.50
CA ILE A 65 -14.82 9.34 11.92
C ILE A 65 -14.94 9.43 10.39
N ASP A 66 -15.97 10.09 9.88
CA ASP A 66 -16.18 10.28 8.43
C ASP A 66 -14.97 10.98 7.77
N ASN A 67 -14.44 12.03 8.43
CA ASN A 67 -13.26 12.73 7.94
C ASN A 67 -11.99 11.86 7.97
N VAL A 68 -11.82 11.04 9.02
CA VAL A 68 -10.70 10.10 9.09
C VAL A 68 -10.81 9.04 8.00
N GLU A 69 -11.99 8.45 7.81
CA GLU A 69 -12.26 7.45 6.77
C GLU A 69 -11.97 8.01 5.37
N LYS A 70 -12.50 9.19 5.06
CA LYS A 70 -12.27 9.86 3.77
C LYS A 70 -10.77 10.14 3.53
N ASN A 71 -10.06 10.62 4.55
CA ASN A 71 -8.63 10.89 4.45
C ASN A 71 -7.80 9.61 4.27
N LEU A 72 -8.17 8.52 4.94
CA LEU A 72 -7.52 7.22 4.77
C LEU A 72 -7.76 6.67 3.37
N ASN A 73 -9.00 6.73 2.87
CA ASN A 73 -9.33 6.30 1.52
C ASN A 73 -8.50 7.05 0.46
N TYR A 74 -8.41 8.38 0.54
CA TYR A 74 -7.54 9.14 -0.37
C TYR A 74 -6.07 8.76 -0.29
N LYS A 75 -5.54 8.49 0.92
CA LYS A 75 -4.15 8.04 1.08
C LYS A 75 -3.94 6.66 0.46
N ILE A 76 -4.89 5.75 0.64
CA ILE A 76 -4.85 4.40 0.05
C ILE A 76 -4.89 4.50 -1.48
N ASP A 77 -5.80 5.28 -2.05
CA ASP A 77 -5.90 5.47 -3.51
C ASP A 77 -4.62 6.07 -4.11
N SER A 78 -4.01 7.03 -3.41
CA SER A 78 -2.73 7.61 -3.81
C SER A 78 -1.60 6.59 -3.77
N LEU A 79 -1.56 5.73 -2.75
CA LEU A 79 -0.58 4.66 -2.65
C LEU A 79 -0.77 3.61 -3.76
N ASN A 80 -2.01 3.21 -4.04
CA ASN A 80 -2.33 2.27 -5.13
C ASN A 80 -1.84 2.82 -6.48
N THR A 81 -2.12 4.09 -6.77
CA THR A 81 -1.63 4.76 -8.00
C THR A 81 -0.10 4.74 -8.10
N LYS A 82 0.60 4.97 -6.98
CA LYS A 82 2.08 4.92 -6.94
C LYS A 82 2.59 3.49 -7.17
N ILE A 83 1.96 2.49 -6.57
CA ILE A 83 2.31 1.08 -6.74
C ILE A 83 2.12 0.66 -8.20
N ASP A 84 1.01 1.01 -8.82
CA ASP A 84 0.75 0.69 -10.24
C ASP A 84 1.79 1.32 -11.17
N SER A 85 2.20 2.56 -10.89
CA SER A 85 3.28 3.23 -11.63
C SER A 85 4.63 2.52 -11.46
N VAL A 86 4.95 2.06 -10.25
CA VAL A 86 6.18 1.29 -9.98
C VAL A 86 6.14 -0.06 -10.70
N ASN A 87 5.02 -0.79 -10.63
CA ASN A 87 4.84 -2.07 -11.34
C ASN A 87 5.05 -1.89 -12.84
N THR A 88 4.45 -0.87 -13.45
CA THR A 88 4.63 -0.56 -14.87
C THR A 88 6.11 -0.31 -15.23
N LYS A 89 6.86 0.40 -14.37
CA LYS A 89 8.29 0.64 -14.57
C LYS A 89 9.11 -0.65 -14.43
N ILE A 90 8.77 -1.50 -13.46
CA ILE A 90 9.41 -2.81 -13.28
C ILE A 90 9.19 -3.68 -14.52
N ASP A 91 7.95 -3.80 -15.00
CA ASP A 91 7.62 -4.55 -16.22
C ASP A 91 8.39 -4.05 -17.44
N PHE A 92 8.54 -2.73 -17.58
CA PHE A 92 9.30 -2.12 -18.66
C PHE A 92 10.79 -2.48 -18.58
N VAL A 93 11.39 -2.37 -17.39
CA VAL A 93 12.79 -2.74 -17.15
C VAL A 93 13.00 -4.24 -17.40
N GLU A 94 12.11 -5.10 -16.92
CA GLU A 94 12.19 -6.54 -17.11
C GLU A 94 12.17 -6.90 -18.60
N LYS A 95 11.23 -6.34 -19.38
CA LYS A 95 11.16 -6.58 -20.83
C LYS A 95 12.43 -6.14 -21.57
N ASN A 96 13.01 -5.01 -21.19
CA ASN A 96 14.26 -4.53 -21.80
C ASN A 96 15.43 -5.44 -21.45
N LEU A 97 15.56 -5.87 -20.20
CA LEU A 97 16.61 -6.80 -19.78
C LEU A 97 16.48 -8.17 -20.47
N GLN A 98 15.26 -8.71 -20.58
CA GLN A 98 15.01 -9.95 -21.32
C GLN A 98 15.45 -9.82 -22.79
N LYS A 99 15.15 -8.69 -23.44
CA LYS A 99 15.56 -8.40 -24.81
C LYS A 99 17.09 -8.30 -24.94
N ASP A 100 17.75 -7.59 -24.03
CA ASP A 100 19.20 -7.42 -24.07
C ASP A 100 19.93 -8.76 -23.84
N LEU A 101 19.44 -9.58 -22.90
CA LEU A 101 19.95 -10.93 -22.69
C LEU A 101 19.78 -11.81 -23.93
N PHE A 102 18.61 -11.75 -24.59
CA PHE A 102 18.38 -12.49 -25.82
C PHE A 102 19.36 -12.07 -26.94
N ILE A 103 19.56 -10.77 -27.13
CA ILE A 103 20.52 -10.23 -28.12
C ILE A 103 21.94 -10.67 -27.78
N LEU A 104 22.34 -10.60 -26.52
CA LEU A 104 23.68 -11.00 -26.09
C LEU A 104 23.92 -12.50 -26.30
N ASN A 105 22.96 -13.35 -25.93
CA ASN A 105 23.05 -14.80 -26.17
C ASN A 105 23.22 -15.11 -27.66
N ALA A 106 22.43 -14.48 -28.53
CA ALA A 106 22.54 -14.67 -29.97
C ALA A 106 23.92 -14.26 -30.53
N LYS A 107 24.51 -13.16 -30.01
CA LYS A 107 25.87 -12.74 -30.38
C LYS A 107 26.92 -13.75 -29.91
N ILE A 108 26.83 -14.19 -28.65
CA ILE A 108 27.74 -15.18 -28.08
C ILE A 108 27.68 -16.49 -28.90
N ASP A 109 26.48 -16.97 -29.21
CA ASP A 109 26.31 -18.20 -30.00
C ASP A 109 26.95 -18.08 -31.39
N ASN A 110 26.82 -16.92 -32.03
CA ASN A 110 27.43 -16.66 -33.33
C ASN A 110 28.97 -16.63 -33.25
N GLU A 111 29.53 -15.93 -32.26
CA GLU A 111 30.98 -15.90 -32.05
C GLU A 111 31.54 -17.29 -31.71
N VAL A 112 30.89 -18.05 -30.83
CA VAL A 112 31.27 -19.43 -30.51
C VAL A 112 31.23 -20.32 -31.75
N LYS A 113 30.21 -20.17 -32.60
CA LYS A 113 30.10 -20.92 -33.86
C LYS A 113 31.23 -20.57 -34.83
N ASN A 114 31.58 -19.29 -34.96
CA ASN A 114 32.68 -18.83 -35.80
C ASN A 114 34.02 -19.38 -35.30
N LEU A 115 34.30 -19.24 -34.00
CA LEU A 115 35.53 -19.77 -33.38
C LEU A 115 35.65 -21.29 -33.57
N ARG A 116 34.55 -22.05 -33.40
CA ARG A 116 34.54 -23.50 -33.67
C ARG A 116 34.86 -23.81 -35.13
N LYS A 117 34.35 -23.02 -36.07
CA LYS A 117 34.63 -23.18 -37.50
C LYS A 117 36.12 -22.92 -37.80
N ASP A 118 36.68 -21.85 -37.24
CA ASP A 118 38.09 -21.48 -37.45
C ASP A 118 39.03 -22.52 -36.85
N LEU A 119 38.75 -23.00 -35.63
CA LEU A 119 39.49 -24.08 -34.99
C LEU A 119 39.43 -25.39 -35.80
N ASN A 120 38.26 -25.76 -36.32
CA ASN A 120 38.11 -26.95 -37.16
C ASN A 120 38.90 -26.84 -38.46
N MET A 121 38.93 -25.65 -39.08
CA MET A 121 39.72 -25.41 -40.28
C MET A 121 41.23 -25.49 -39.98
N GLY A 122 41.66 -24.87 -38.87
CA GLY A 122 43.04 -24.94 -38.38
C GLY A 122 43.49 -26.39 -38.13
N ASN A 123 42.66 -27.18 -37.43
CA ASN A 123 42.94 -28.59 -37.17
C ASN A 123 43.08 -29.39 -38.48
N ARG A 124 42.21 -29.16 -39.47
CA ARG A 124 42.30 -29.82 -40.78
C ARG A 124 43.59 -29.45 -41.51
N LEU A 125 44.01 -28.19 -41.47
CA LEU A 125 45.27 -27.74 -42.08
C LEU A 125 46.49 -28.38 -41.41
N ILE A 126 46.51 -28.44 -40.07
CA ILE A 126 47.59 -29.10 -39.31
C ILE A 126 47.65 -30.59 -39.67
N HIS A 127 46.51 -31.29 -39.69
CA HIS A 127 46.46 -32.69 -40.10
C HIS A 127 47.00 -32.90 -41.52
N PHE A 128 46.62 -32.03 -42.46
CA PHE A 128 47.14 -32.08 -43.82
C PHE A 128 48.65 -31.85 -43.88
N MET A 129 49.18 -30.86 -43.16
CA MET A 129 50.63 -30.59 -43.09
C MET A 129 51.40 -31.79 -42.52
N ILE A 130 50.91 -32.39 -41.44
CA ILE A 130 51.51 -33.60 -40.84
C ILE A 130 51.52 -34.74 -41.88
N LEU A 131 50.41 -34.97 -42.58
CA LEU A 131 50.32 -36.04 -43.58
C LEU A 131 51.27 -35.79 -44.76
N THR A 132 51.30 -34.57 -45.30
CA THR A 132 52.21 -34.21 -46.40
C THR A 132 53.68 -34.32 -46.00
N ALA A 133 54.05 -33.88 -44.79
CA ALA A 133 55.42 -34.01 -44.27
C ALA A 133 55.81 -35.48 -44.08
N ALA A 134 54.91 -36.33 -43.57
CA ALA A 134 55.16 -37.75 -43.40
C ALA A 134 55.38 -38.47 -44.75
N ILE A 135 54.65 -38.10 -45.81
CA ILE A 135 54.75 -38.70 -47.15
C ILE A 135 55.97 -38.15 -47.92
N LEU A 136 56.12 -36.82 -47.99
CA LEU A 136 57.14 -36.16 -48.83
C LEU A 136 58.49 -36.03 -48.14
N GLY A 137 58.53 -35.97 -46.81
CA GLY A 137 59.76 -35.78 -46.04
C GLY A 137 60.87 -36.78 -46.37
N PRO A 138 60.61 -38.11 -46.34
CA PRO A 138 61.60 -39.11 -46.73
C PRO A 138 62.08 -38.96 -48.18
N ILE A 139 61.18 -38.63 -49.10
CA ILE A 139 61.47 -38.45 -50.53
C ILE A 139 62.40 -37.24 -50.73
N LEU A 140 62.05 -36.09 -50.15
CA LEU A 140 62.84 -34.86 -50.19
C LEU A 140 64.24 -35.07 -49.57
N ASN A 141 64.32 -35.75 -48.42
CA ASN A 141 65.58 -36.07 -47.78
C ASN A 141 66.47 -36.97 -48.67
N ALA A 142 65.89 -37.99 -49.30
CA ALA A 142 66.62 -38.86 -50.23
C ALA A 142 67.16 -38.09 -51.45
N LEU A 143 66.34 -37.22 -52.03
CA LEU A 143 66.75 -36.34 -53.14
C LEU A 143 67.89 -35.40 -52.73
N PHE A 144 67.80 -34.80 -51.55
CA PHE A 144 68.83 -33.90 -51.02
C PHE A 144 70.16 -34.63 -50.76
N MET A 145 70.11 -35.82 -50.15
CA MET A 145 71.31 -36.64 -49.92
C MET A 145 71.96 -37.05 -51.24
N LYS A 146 71.16 -37.40 -52.25
CA LYS A 146 71.67 -37.71 -53.60
C LYS A 146 72.34 -36.49 -54.24
N TYR A 147 71.73 -35.30 -54.13
CA TYR A 147 72.30 -34.05 -54.65
C TYR A 147 73.65 -33.69 -53.98
N LEU A 148 73.74 -33.82 -52.66
CA LEU A 148 74.98 -33.59 -51.92
C LEU A 148 76.13 -34.52 -52.35
N GLN A 149 75.82 -35.76 -52.72
CA GLN A 149 76.82 -36.69 -53.26
C GLN A 149 77.37 -36.25 -54.61
N PHE A 150 76.63 -35.49 -55.43
CA PHE A 150 77.08 -35.01 -56.74
C PHE A 150 77.96 -33.75 -56.67
N ILE A 151 77.97 -33.04 -55.54
CA ILE A 151 78.70 -31.77 -55.36
C ILE A 151 80.00 -31.97 -54.58
N LYS A 152 80.16 -33.11 -53.91
CA LYS A 152 81.45 -33.57 -53.38
C LYS A 152 82.23 -34.32 -54.44
#